data_AF-A0A6I9N3Y4-F1
#
_entry.id   AF-A0A6I9N3Y4-F1
#
_cell.length_a   1.000
_cell.length_b   1.000
_cell.length_c   1.000
_cell.angle_alpha   90.00
_cell.angle_beta   90.00
_cell.angle_gamma   90.00
#
_symmetry.space_group_name_H-M   'P 1'
#
loop_
_entity.id
_entity.type
_entity.pdbx_description
1 polymer ?
#
loop_
_entity_poly.entity_id
_entity_poly.type
_entity_poly.pdbx_seq_one_letter_code
_entity_poly.pdbx_strand_id
1 'polypeptide(L)' 'MGIKLYYTTVTASRTVKSQQAEVMRILESKSIQYELIDISVGGELRDEMRSKAGNPSAVPPQLFNEDQYCGVRT' A
#
# COMPACT_ATOMS: atom_id res chain seq x y z
N MET A 1 1.64 -1.27 16.43
CA MET A 1 0.35 -0.55 16.37
C MET A 1 0.45 0.64 15.46
N GLY A 2 0.10 0.45 14.19
CA GLY A 2 0.18 1.53 13.20
C GLY A 2 -0.33 1.11 11.83
N ILE A 3 -0.72 2.12 11.06
CA ILE A 3 -1.10 1.96 9.66
C ILE A 3 0.16 1.72 8.83
N LYS A 4 0.12 0.70 7.97
CA LYS A 4 1.17 0.39 7.00
C LYS A 4 0.61 0.55 5.60
N LEU A 5 1.33 1.27 4.75
CA LEU A 5 1.00 1.50 3.36
C LEU A 5 2.09 0.89 2.49
N TYR A 6 1.79 -0.25 1.86
CA TYR A 6 2.63 -0.77 0.79
C TYR A 6 2.38 0.08 -0.46
N TYR A 7 3.46 0.64 -0.97
CA TYR A 7 3.50 1.51 -2.14
C TYR A 7 4.70 1.14 -3.01
N THR A 8 4.86 1.79 -4.16
CA THR A 8 6.03 1.66 -5.03
C THR A 8 6.50 3.03 -5.49
N THR A 9 7.81 3.29 -5.41
CA THR A 9 8.43 4.45 -6.07
C THR A 9 8.65 4.22 -7.57
N VAL A 10 8.70 2.96 -8.01
CA VAL A 10 8.93 2.55 -9.40
C VAL A 10 7.64 1.99 -10.00
N THR A 11 7.00 2.76 -10.89
CA THR A 11 5.83 2.29 -11.65
C THR A 11 5.64 3.10 -12.94
N ALA A 12 5.28 2.41 -14.02
CA ALA A 12 4.82 3.06 -15.26
C ALA A 12 3.29 3.28 -15.28
N SER A 13 2.56 2.71 -14.31
CA SER A 13 1.09 2.84 -14.25
C SER A 13 0.70 4.17 -13.63
N ARG A 14 0.07 5.03 -14.45
CA ARG A 14 -0.48 6.32 -13.98
C ARG A 14 -1.56 6.10 -12.92
N THR A 15 -2.38 5.06 -13.06
CA THR A 15 -3.44 4.72 -12.10
C THR A 15 -2.85 4.40 -10.73
N VAL A 16 -1.83 3.53 -10.69
CA VAL A 16 -1.12 3.19 -9.44
C VAL A 16 -0.50 4.43 -8.82
N LYS A 17 0.18 5.27 -9.62
CA LYS A 17 0.75 6.53 -9.12
C LYS A 17 -0.31 7.46 -8.50
N SER A 18 -1.45 7.63 -9.19
CA SER A 18 -2.54 8.49 -8.73
C SER A 18 -3.20 7.98 -7.45
N GLN A 19 -3.51 6.69 -7.38
CA GLN A 19 -4.17 6.08 -6.21
C GLN A 19 -3.28 6.13 -4.97
N GLN A 20 -1.98 5.87 -5.10
CA GLN A 20 -1.05 5.97 -3.96
C GLN A 20 -0.97 7.40 -3.42
N ALA A 21 -0.86 8.39 -4.31
CA ALA A 21 -0.81 9.80 -3.93
C ALA A 21 -2.12 10.25 -3.25
N GLU A 22 -3.27 9.76 -3.71
CA GLU A 22 -4.56 10.03 -3.08
C GLU A 22 -4.64 9.46 -1.66
N VAL A 23 -4.25 8.20 -1.47
CA VAL A 23 -4.24 7.56 -0.15
C VAL A 23 -3.30 8.30 0.81
N MET A 24 -2.08 8.62 0.39
CA MET A 24 -1.13 9.39 1.19
C MET A 24 -1.70 10.75 1.60
N ARG A 25 -2.26 11.51 0.64
CA ARG A 25 -2.89 12.81 0.90
C ARG A 25 -4.03 12.73 1.91
N ILE A 26 -4.87 11.69 1.82
CA ILE A 26 -5.98 11.48 2.77
C ILE A 26 -5.44 11.21 4.17
N LEU A 27 -4.45 10.31 4.31
CA LEU A 27 -3.85 9.99 5.60
C LEU A 27 -3.19 11.23 6.23
N GLU A 28 -2.44 12.00 5.44
CA GLU A 28 -1.82 13.26 5.84
C GLU A 28 -2.86 14.30 6.28
N SER A 29 -3.93 14.51 5.50
CA SER A 29 -5.00 15.45 5.83
C SER A 29 -5.71 15.12 7.15
N LYS A 30 -5.70 13.85 7.55
CA LYS A 30 -6.29 13.36 8.80
C LYS A 30 -5.26 13.28 9.93
N SER A 31 -4.01 13.69 9.69
CA SER A 31 -2.89 13.57 10.64
C SER A 31 -2.70 12.14 11.17
N ILE A 32 -3.00 11.14 10.33
CA ILE A 32 -2.77 9.73 10.65
C ILE A 32 -1.29 9.44 10.41
N GLN A 33 -0.61 8.91 11.43
CA GLN A 33 0.76 8.41 11.28
C GLN A 33 0.73 7.04 10.60
N TYR A 34 1.59 6.86 9.58
CA TYR A 34 1.67 5.61 8.84
C TYR A 34 3.11 5.31 8.40
N GLU A 35 3.40 4.02 8.24
CA GLU A 35 4.66 3.51 7.71
C GLU A 35 4.54 3.30 6.20
N LEU A 36 5.54 3.75 5.45
CA LEU A 36 5.65 3.52 4.02
C LEU A 36 6.56 2.33 3.74
N ILE A 37 6.05 1.34 3.01
CA ILE A 37 6.79 0.14 2.64
C ILE A 37 6.89 0.10 1.11
N ASP A 38 8.08 0.38 0.58
CA ASP A 38 8.33 0.43 -0.86
C ASP A 38 8.62 -0.96 -1.42
N ILE A 39 7.66 -1.53 -2.17
CA ILE A 39 7.79 -2.86 -2.76
C ILE A 39 8.77 -2.91 -3.95
N SER A 40 9.26 -1.76 -4.43
CA SER A 40 10.26 -1.73 -5.50
C SER A 40 11.67 -2.09 -5.02
N VAL A 41 11.90 -2.04 -3.70
CA VAL A 41 13.20 -2.33 -3.09
C VAL A 41 13.54 -3.82 -3.15
N GLY A 42 12.54 -4.71 -3.13
CA GLY A 42 12.76 -6.15 -3.18
C GLY A 42 11.49 -6.97 -3.45
N GLY A 43 11.67 -8.12 -4.11
CA GLY A 43 10.56 -9.03 -4.46
C GLY A 43 9.80 -9.57 -3.24
N GLU A 44 10.51 -9.78 -2.13
CA GLU A 44 9.93 -10.31 -0.88
C GLU A 44 8.83 -9.40 -0.31
N LEU A 45 9.01 -8.08 -0.34
CA LEU A 45 8.00 -7.13 0.15
C LEU A 45 6.72 -7.13 -0.72
N ARG A 46 6.89 -7.30 -2.03
CA ARG A 46 5.76 -7.46 -2.96
C ARG A 46 5.01 -8.76 -2.68
N ASP A 47 5.74 -9.84 -2.44
CA ASP A 47 5.15 -11.15 -2.19
C ASP A 47 4.48 -11.20 -0.80
N GLU A 48 5.06 -10.55 0.21
CA GLU A 48 4.45 -10.31 1.52
C GLU A 48 3.14 -9.52 1.38
N MET A 49 3.15 -8.39 0.66
CA MET A 49 1.96 -7.58 0.41
C MET A 49 0.83 -8.41 -0.22
N ARG A 50 1.14 -9.20 -1.26
CA ARG A 50 0.18 -10.06 -1.97
C ARG A 50 -0.36 -11.17 -1.09
N SER A 51 0.51 -11.81 -0.30
CA SER A 51 0.16 -12.85 0.66
C SER A 51 -0.80 -12.30 1.72
N LYS A 52 -0.45 -11.18 2.36
CA LYS A 52 -1.28 -10.54 3.38
C LYS A 52 -2.58 -9.99 2.84
N ALA A 53 -2.61 -9.51 1.59
CA ALA A 53 -3.83 -9.08 0.91
C ALA A 53 -4.71 -10.26 0.44
N GLY A 54 -4.21 -11.50 0.48
CA GLY A 54 -4.90 -12.66 -0.06
C GLY A 54 -5.13 -12.59 -1.58
N ASN A 55 -4.36 -11.77 -2.30
CA ASN A 55 -4.52 -11.55 -3.74
C ASN A 55 -3.14 -11.59 -4.44
N PRO A 56 -2.85 -12.64 -5.25
CA PRO A 56 -1.56 -12.79 -5.92
C PRO A 56 -1.29 -11.73 -7.00
N SER A 57 -2.32 -11.03 -7.44
CA SER A 57 -2.25 -9.95 -8.42
C SER A 57 -2.44 -8.56 -7.80
N ALA A 58 -2.39 -8.44 -6.47
CA ALA A 58 -2.49 -7.16 -5.80
C ALA A 58 -1.44 -6.16 -6.33
N VAL A 59 -1.89 -4.94 -6.58
CA VAL A 59 -1.07 -3.80 -7.00
C VAL A 59 -1.16 -2.69 -5.94
N PRO A 60 -0.10 -1.91 -5.70
CA PRO A 60 -0.20 -0.78 -4.79
C PRO A 60 -1.23 0.28 -5.21
N PRO A 61 -1.77 1.09 -4.29
CA PRO A 61 -1.51 1.07 -2.84
C PRO A 61 -2.21 -0.10 -2.13
N GLN A 62 -1.60 -0.64 -1.07
CA GLN A 62 -2.23 -1.63 -0.18
C GLN A 62 -2.08 -1.23 1.28
N LEU A 63 -3.22 -1.02 1.96
CA LEU A 63 -3.28 -0.51 3.33
C LEU A 63 -3.52 -1.65 4.33
N PHE A 64 -2.77 -1.62 5.42
CA PHE A 64 -2.91 -2.54 6.53
C PHE A 64 -2.96 -1.77 7.85
N ASN A 65 -3.76 -2.24 8.78
CA ASN A 65 -3.66 -1.86 10.18
C ASN A 65 -2.96 -3.02 10.90
N GLU A 66 -1.66 -2.83 11.18
CA GLU A 66 -0.77 -3.93 11.57
C GLU A 66 -0.73 -5.05 10.53
N ASP A 67 -1.24 -6.24 10.84
CA ASP A 67 -1.37 -7.36 9.90
C ASP A 67 -2.79 -7.52 9.35
N GLN A 68 -3.74 -6.69 9.82
CA GLN A 68 -5.10 -6.69 9.30
C GLN A 68 -5.14 -5.94 7.98
N TYR A 69 -5.47 -6.65 6.90
CA TYR A 69 -5.70 -6.02 5.61
C TYR A 69 -6.92 -5.10 5.65
N CYS A 70 -6.75 -3.85 5.22
CA CYS A 70 -7.80 -2.84 5.24
C CYS A 70 -8.39 -2.55 3.85
N GLY A 71 -8.02 -3.31 2.81
CA GLY A 71 -8.06 -2.79 1.44
C GLY A 71 -8.83 -3.54 0.36
N VAL A 72 -10.14 -3.80 0.49
CA VAL A 72 -11.12 -3.58 -0.62
C VAL A 72 -12.56 -3.54 -0.11
N ARG A 73 -13.38 -2.62 -0.65
CA ARG A 73 -14.81 -2.87 -0.93
C ARG A 73 -15.22 -2.23 -2.26
N THR A 74 -15.53 -3.11 -3.21
CA THR A 74 -16.20 -2.96 -4.53
C THR A 74 -15.69 -1.90 -5.48
#